data_AF-A0A6H1A2R9-F1
#
_entry.id   AF-A0A6H1A2R9-F1
#
_cell.length_a   1.000
_cell.length_b   1.000
_cell.length_c   1.000
_cell.angle_alpha   90.00
_cell.angle_beta   90.00
_cell.angle_gamma   90.00
#
_symmetry.space_group_name_H-M   'P 1'
#
loop_
_entity.id
_entity.type
_entity.pdbx_description
1 polymer ?
#
loop_
_entity_poly.entity_id
_entity_poly.type
_entity_poly.pdbx_seq_one_letter_code
_entity_poly.pdbx_strand_id
1 'polypeptide(L)'
;MSRNVPASPWPFVGMGGLACAFFLYGASALVAPWWAVALLMLVWVGFLVTACRWWTPYPKRLPWLAAGAVVLWFVALLGGSILFDWS
;
A
#
# COMPACT_ATOMS: atom_id res chain seq x y z
N MET A 1 28.55 -15.92 21.96
CA MET A 1 28.26 -16.61 20.69
C MET A 1 26.99 -15.99 20.12
N SER A 2 27.08 -15.00 19.21
CA SER A 2 25.88 -14.46 18.55
C SER A 2 25.36 -15.50 17.57
N ARG A 3 24.12 -15.99 17.77
CA ARG A 3 23.47 -16.83 16.77
C ARG A 3 23.33 -16.00 15.49
N ASN A 4 23.90 -16.48 14.37
CA ASN A 4 23.67 -15.93 13.05
C ASN A 4 22.23 -16.25 12.64
N VAL A 5 21.27 -15.43 13.08
CA VAL A 5 19.88 -15.53 12.61
C VAL A 5 19.84 -14.83 11.25
N PRO A 6 19.55 -15.55 10.15
CA PRO A 6 19.49 -14.93 8.83
C PRO A 6 18.41 -13.84 8.79
N ALA A 7 18.76 -12.71 8.19
CA ALA A 7 17.82 -11.60 8.01
C ALA A 7 16.61 -12.05 7.19
N SER A 8 15.42 -11.64 7.61
CA SER A 8 14.19 -11.99 6.90
C SER A 8 14.08 -11.20 5.59
N PRO A 9 13.78 -11.84 4.45
CA PRO A 9 13.63 -11.12 3.16
C PRO A 9 12.25 -10.45 3.01
N TRP A 10 11.27 -10.85 3.81
CA TRP A 10 9.87 -10.42 3.66
C TRP A 10 9.62 -8.90 3.76
N PRO A 11 10.38 -8.11 4.55
CA PRO A 11 10.24 -6.67 4.54
C PRO A 11 10.50 -6.05 3.16
N PHE A 12 11.49 -6.55 2.42
CA PHE A 12 11.80 -6.05 1.08
C PHE A 12 10.69 -6.38 0.09
N VAL A 13 10.11 -7.58 0.16
CA VAL A 13 8.97 -7.97 -0.67
C VAL A 13 7.78 -7.03 -0.42
N GLY A 14 7.43 -6.80 0.84
CA GLY A 14 6.30 -5.94 1.16
C GLY A 14 6.54 -4.46 0.84
N MET A 15 7.75 -3.94 1.07
CA MET A 15 8.05 -2.54 0.74
C MET A 15 8.21 -2.30 -0.76
N GLY A 16 8.75 -3.26 -1.51
CA GLY A 16 8.71 -3.25 -2.97
C GLY A 16 7.26 -3.24 -3.48
N GLY A 17 6.39 -4.08 -2.90
CA GLY A 17 4.96 -4.08 -3.23
C GLY A 17 4.26 -2.75 -2.92
N LEU A 18 4.55 -2.11 -1.79
CA LEU A 18 4.00 -0.79 -1.45
C LEU A 18 4.52 0.32 -2.37
N ALA A 19 5.78 0.24 -2.81
CA ALA A 19 6.32 1.15 -3.81
C ALA A 19 5.61 0.99 -5.17
N CYS A 20 5.29 -0.24 -5.59
CA CYS A 20 4.46 -0.45 -6.78
C CYS A 20 3.05 0.13 -6.59
N ALA A 21 2.43 -0.10 -5.42
CA ALA A 21 1.11 0.44 -5.11
C ALA A 21 1.07 1.97 -5.14
N PHE A 22 2.15 2.67 -4.77
CA PHE A 22 2.23 4.13 -4.88
C PHE A 22 1.87 4.63 -6.28
N PHE A 23 2.39 3.98 -7.32
CA PHE A 23 2.08 4.35 -8.70
C PHE A 23 0.62 4.14 -9.04
N LEU A 24 -0.04 3.10 -8.51
CA LEU A 24 -1.48 2.90 -8.70
C LEU A 24 -2.29 4.02 -8.07
N TYR A 25 -1.95 4.39 -6.83
CA TYR A 25 -2.62 5.48 -6.10
C TYR A 25 -2.38 6.84 -6.75
N GLY A 26 -1.15 7.12 -7.21
CA GLY A 26 -0.82 8.36 -7.92
C GLY A 26 -1.48 8.44 -9.30
N ALA A 27 -1.48 7.34 -10.05
CA ALA A 27 -2.11 7.26 -11.37
C ALA A 27 -3.65 7.42 -11.31
N SER A 28 -4.27 7.22 -10.14
CA SER A 28 -5.70 7.52 -9.95
C SER A 28 -6.06 8.97 -10.26
N ALA A 29 -5.11 9.91 -10.29
CA ALA A 29 -5.36 11.28 -10.77
C ALA A 29 -5.82 11.37 -12.22
N LEU A 30 -5.66 10.30 -13.02
CA LEU A 30 -6.16 10.23 -14.39
C LEU A 30 -7.66 9.96 -14.47
N VAL A 31 -8.26 9.39 -13.42
CA VAL A 31 -9.63 8.86 -13.47
C VAL A 31 -10.52 9.25 -12.27
N ALA A 32 -9.92 9.77 -11.20
CA ALA A 32 -10.62 10.14 -9.97
C ALA A 32 -10.47 11.64 -9.68
N PRO A 33 -11.45 12.27 -9.02
CA PRO A 33 -11.35 13.67 -8.64
C PRO A 33 -10.20 13.89 -7.65
N TRP A 34 -9.59 15.08 -7.71
CA TRP A 34 -8.37 15.41 -6.95
C TRP A 34 -8.47 15.12 -5.44
N TRP A 35 -9.64 15.33 -4.83
CA TRP A 35 -9.85 15.12 -3.41
C TRP A 35 -9.81 13.62 -3.06
N ALA A 36 -10.32 12.74 -3.94
CA ALA A 36 -10.28 11.30 -3.74
C ALA A 36 -8.86 10.78 -3.83
N VAL A 37 -8.08 11.30 -4.78
CA VAL A 37 -6.66 11.00 -4.91
C VAL A 37 -5.90 11.44 -3.66
N ALA A 38 -6.19 12.64 -3.14
CA ALA A 38 -5.58 13.11 -1.89
C ALA A 38 -5.89 12.16 -0.71
N LEU A 39 -7.15 11.72 -0.57
CA LEU A 39 -7.54 10.75 0.47
C LEU A 39 -6.85 9.39 0.27
N LEU A 40 -6.80 8.87 -0.96
CA LEU A 40 -6.08 7.65 -1.29
C LEU A 40 -4.61 7.76 -0.91
N MET A 41 -3.95 8.86 -1.26
CA MET A 41 -2.55 9.10 -0.93
C MET A 41 -2.31 9.16 0.57
N LEU A 42 -3.22 9.77 1.35
CA LEU A 42 -3.15 9.73 2.81
C LEU A 42 -3.28 8.31 3.36
N VAL A 43 -4.18 7.49 2.79
CA VAL A 43 -4.30 6.07 3.15
C VAL A 43 -3.02 5.30 2.81
N TRP A 44 -2.42 5.54 1.65
CA TRP A 44 -1.14 4.95 1.27
C TRP A 44 0.00 5.35 2.23
N VAL A 45 0.05 6.61 2.67
CA VAL A 45 1.00 7.04 3.71
C VAL A 45 0.76 6.27 5.01
N GLY A 46 -0.49 6.01 5.38
CA GLY A 46 -0.83 5.13 6.51
C GLY A 46 -0.26 3.72 6.37
N PHE A 47 -0.36 3.12 5.18
CA PHE A 47 0.28 1.83 4.89
C PHE A 47 1.81 1.90 4.98
N LEU A 48 2.43 2.94 4.42
CA LEU A 48 3.88 3.14 4.47
C LEU A 48 4.38 3.26 5.92
N VAL A 49 3.74 4.10 6.74
CA VAL A 49 4.07 4.26 8.16
C VAL A 49 3.93 2.93 8.90
N THR A 50 2.87 2.17 8.60
CA THR A 50 2.66 0.84 9.17
C THR A 50 3.77 -0.13 8.77
N ALA A 51 4.19 -0.12 7.51
CA ALA A 51 5.29 -0.95 7.02
C ALA A 51 6.61 -0.61 7.72
N CYS A 52 6.93 0.68 7.89
CA CYS A 52 8.12 1.12 8.63
C CYS A 52 8.08 0.65 10.10
N ARG A 53 6.91 0.73 10.75
CA ARG A 53 6.73 0.25 12.14
C ARG A 53 6.84 -1.26 12.26
N TRP A 54 6.40 -2.01 11.24
CA TRP A 54 6.37 -3.47 11.25
C TRP A 54 7.64 -4.11 10.71
N TRP A 55 8.54 -3.33 10.12
CA TRP A 55 9.75 -3.80 9.44
C TRP A 55 10.51 -4.87 10.21
N THR A 56 10.81 -4.60 11.49
CA THR A 56 11.53 -5.53 12.38
C THR A 56 10.61 -6.44 13.20
N PRO A 57 9.54 -5.94 13.87
CA PRO A 57 8.77 -6.80 14.77
C PRO A 57 7.85 -7.79 14.03
N TYR A 58 7.41 -7.48 12.80
CA TYR A 58 6.43 -8.30 12.06
C TYR A 58 6.75 -8.45 10.56
N PRO A 59 7.96 -8.91 10.18
CA PRO A 59 8.45 -8.92 8.80
C PRO A 59 7.53 -9.69 7.81
N LYS A 60 6.93 -10.79 8.27
CA LYS A 60 6.03 -11.64 7.46
C LYS A 60 4.68 -10.99 7.16
N ARG A 61 4.33 -9.88 7.82
CA ARG A 61 3.05 -9.17 7.59
C ARG A 61 3.15 -8.13 6.47
N LEU A 62 4.35 -7.67 6.12
CA LEU A 62 4.53 -6.62 5.11
C LEU A 62 4.02 -7.01 3.71
N PRO A 63 4.21 -8.25 3.20
CA PRO A 63 3.61 -8.65 1.93
C PRO A 63 2.08 -8.58 1.94
N TRP A 64 1.44 -8.96 3.04
CA TRP A 64 -0.01 -8.85 3.21
C TRP A 64 -0.48 -7.41 3.29
N LEU A 65 0.32 -6.53 3.92
CA LEU A 65 0.05 -5.09 3.95
C LEU A 65 0.06 -4.49 2.54
N ALA A 66 1.05 -4.87 1.71
CA ALA A 66 1.11 -4.45 0.31
C ALA A 66 -0.07 -4.97 -0.51
N ALA A 67 -0.43 -6.24 -0.35
CA ALA A 67 -1.61 -6.82 -1.00
C ALA A 67 -2.89 -6.10 -0.57
N GLY A 68 -3.03 -5.80 0.71
CA GLY A 68 -4.16 -5.01 1.25
C GLY A 68 -4.23 -3.60 0.66
N ALA A 69 -3.09 -2.94 0.45
CA ALA A 69 -3.06 -1.63 -0.21
C ALA A 69 -3.58 -1.68 -1.66
N VAL A 70 -3.22 -2.72 -2.42
CA VAL A 70 -3.72 -2.92 -3.79
C VAL A 70 -5.22 -3.24 -3.80
N VAL A 71 -5.67 -4.12 -2.91
CA VAL A 71 -7.11 -4.47 -2.79
C VAL A 71 -7.94 -3.26 -2.41
N LEU A 72 -7.50 -2.47 -1.42
CA LEU A 72 -8.18 -1.25 -1.00
C LEU A 72 -8.30 -0.26 -2.16
N TRP A 73 -7.21 -0.05 -2.90
CA TRP A 73 -7.21 0.81 -4.08
C TRP A 73 -8.23 0.34 -5.11
N PHE A 74 -8.22 -0.94 -5.47
CA PHE A 74 -9.14 -1.48 -6.47
C PHE A 74 -10.60 -1.29 -6.05
N VAL A 75 -10.92 -1.59 -4.79
CA VAL A 75 -12.27 -1.40 -4.23
C VAL A 75 -12.67 0.07 -4.22
N ALA A 76 -11.75 0.98 -3.87
CA ALA A 76 -12.03 2.41 -3.83
C ALA A 76 -12.30 2.97 -5.24
N LEU A 77 -11.53 2.56 -6.25
CA LEU A 77 -11.71 3.01 -7.64
C LEU A 77 -13.00 2.43 -8.23
N LEU A 78 -13.26 1.14 -8.01
CA LEU A 78 -14.50 0.52 -8.46
C LEU A 78 -15.73 1.14 -7.77
N GLY A 79 -15.67 1.35 -6.46
CA GLY A 79 -16.72 2.03 -5.70
C GLY A 79 -16.90 3.48 -6.14
N GLY A 80 -15.81 4.19 -6.43
CA GLY A 80 -15.80 5.51 -7.03
C GLY A 80 -16.56 5.58 -8.35
N SER A 81 -16.26 4.65 -9.25
CA SER A 81 -16.93 4.53 -10.55
C SER A 81 -18.43 4.20 -10.39
N ILE A 82 -18.79 3.25 -9.54
CA ILE A 82 -20.19 2.80 -9.39
C ILE A 82 -21.06 3.83 -8.64
N LEU A 83 -20.52 4.48 -7.61
CA LEU A 83 -21.31 5.32 -6.69
C LEU A 83 -21.23 6.81 -7.01
N PHE A 84 -20.18 7.24 -7.71
CA PHE A 84 -19.87 8.66 -7.92
C PHE A 84 -19.53 9.00 -9.38
N ASP A 85 -19.71 8.06 -10.34
CA ASP A 85 -19.46 8.23 -11.78
C ASP A 85 -18.06 8.81 -12.10
N TRP A 86 -17.03 8.34 -11.39
CA TRP A 86 -15.64 8.62 -11.76
C TRP A 86 -15.31 7.97 -13.11
N SER A 87 -14.52 8.66 -13.94
CA SER A 87 -14.32 8.37 -15.38
C SER A 87 -12.93 7.84 -15.70
#